data_AF-A0A7W9AEP9-F1
#
_entry.id   AF-A0A7W9AEP9-F1
#
_cell.length_a   1.000
_cell.length_b   1.000
_cell.length_c   1.000
_cell.angle_alpha   90.00
_cell.angle_beta   90.00
_cell.angle_gamma   90.00
#
_symmetry.space_group_name_H-M   'P 1'
#
loop_
_entity.id
_entity.type
_entity.pdbx_description
1 polymer ?
#
loop_
_entity_poly.entity_id
_entity_poly.type
_entity_poly.pdbx_seq_one_letter_code
_entity_poly.pdbx_strand_id
1 'polypeptide(L)'
;MSAYLPLLGIAIVVIGFLLKFNPLLVVTVAAFVTGIAAGFDPLAVLAALGKSFNDNRFVTIVYIVLPVIGLLERFGLQQRARALIAGFKGATAGRLLLAYLLMRQAMSALGLTSVAGHAQTVRPLVAPMGEAAAETQLGGLDEDTRETVKSYAAATDNVGLFFGEDIFIAIGSILLIKGTFETYGIEIAPLHLSLWAIPTAVLAFLIHGARLLLLDRRLAHSSPRHPRESGDPASSYGSVMKKRDSRVRGNDEGGGS
;
A
#
# COMPACT_ATOMS: atom_id res chain seq x y z
N MET A 1 -9.15 11.83 52.35
CA MET A 1 -10.00 11.29 51.25
C MET A 1 -9.81 12.02 49.92
N SER A 2 -9.29 13.26 49.91
CA SER A 2 -9.18 14.14 48.74
C SER A 2 -8.07 13.80 47.73
N ALA A 3 -7.11 12.92 48.08
CA ALA A 3 -5.97 12.60 47.22
C ALA A 3 -6.31 11.71 46.00
N TYR A 4 -7.44 10.98 46.03
CA TYR A 4 -7.79 10.01 44.97
C TYR A 4 -8.79 10.55 43.94
N LEU A 5 -9.40 11.71 44.19
CA LEU A 5 -10.38 12.33 43.28
C LEU A 5 -9.82 12.57 41.86
N PRO A 6 -8.54 12.95 41.68
CA PRO A 6 -7.96 13.08 40.34
C PRO A 6 -7.92 11.76 39.55
N LEU A 7 -7.95 10.60 40.20
CA LEU A 7 -7.97 9.30 39.51
C LEU A 7 -9.31 8.99 38.83
N LEU A 8 -10.37 9.77 39.09
CA LEU A 8 -11.63 9.66 38.37
C LEU A 8 -11.45 9.79 36.84
N GLY A 9 -10.47 10.58 36.40
CA GLY A 9 -10.13 10.67 34.97
C GLY A 9 -9.72 9.32 34.37
N ILE A 10 -8.94 8.52 35.10
CA ILE A 10 -8.51 7.19 34.63
C ILE A 10 -9.73 6.26 34.50
N ALA A 11 -10.64 6.29 35.48
CA ALA A 11 -11.87 5.50 35.42
C ALA A 11 -12.74 5.90 34.20
N ILE A 12 -12.84 7.19 33.90
CA ILE A 12 -13.55 7.70 32.72
C ILE A 12 -12.90 7.20 31.43
N VAL A 13 -11.56 7.21 31.33
CA VAL A 13 -10.85 6.68 30.16
C VAL A 13 -11.12 5.19 29.97
N VAL A 14 -11.00 4.40 31.04
CA VAL A 14 -11.23 2.95 31.00
C VAL A 14 -12.66 2.63 30.58
N ILE A 15 -13.65 3.25 31.22
CA ILE A 15 -15.08 3.03 30.91
C ILE A 15 -15.40 3.51 29.49
N GLY A 16 -14.92 4.70 29.11
CA GLY A 16 -15.17 5.29 27.79
C GLY A 16 -14.64 4.43 26.65
N PHE A 17 -13.43 3.88 26.79
CA PHE A 17 -12.87 2.95 25.80
C PHE A 17 -13.57 1.58 25.81
N LEU A 18 -13.95 1.07 26.98
CA LEU A 18 -14.71 -0.18 27.09
C LEU A 18 -16.08 -0.08 26.39
N LEU A 19 -16.72 1.08 26.48
CA LEU A 19 -17.96 1.41 25.78
C LEU A 19 -17.75 1.86 24.32
N LYS A 20 -16.51 1.89 23.82
CA LYS A 20 -16.14 2.31 22.45
C LYS A 20 -16.60 3.72 22.08
N PHE A 21 -16.63 4.64 23.05
CA PHE A 21 -16.91 6.05 22.78
C PHE A 21 -15.76 6.73 22.04
N ASN A 22 -16.06 7.88 21.41
CA ASN A 22 -15.06 8.64 20.65
C ASN A 22 -13.86 9.00 21.55
N PRO A 23 -12.63 8.57 21.21
CA PRO A 23 -11.46 8.78 22.04
C PRO A 23 -11.18 10.24 22.40
N LEU A 24 -11.41 11.18 21.47
CA LEU A 24 -11.19 12.61 21.73
C LEU A 24 -12.13 13.13 22.80
N LEU A 25 -13.40 12.71 22.75
CA LEU A 25 -14.39 13.10 23.75
C LEU A 25 -14.03 12.52 25.12
N VAL A 26 -13.71 11.22 25.16
CA VAL A 26 -13.34 10.51 26.40
C VAL A 26 -12.13 11.17 27.08
N VAL A 27 -11.06 11.44 26.32
CA VAL A 27 -9.84 12.08 26.84
C VAL A 27 -10.12 13.51 27.31
N THR A 28 -10.92 14.28 26.56
CA THR A 28 -11.27 15.65 26.94
C THR A 28 -12.05 15.69 28.25
N VAL A 29 -13.09 14.85 28.38
CA VAL A 29 -13.91 14.77 29.60
C VAL A 29 -13.06 14.29 30.78
N ALA A 30 -12.20 13.29 30.58
CA ALA A 30 -11.30 12.81 31.61
C ALA A 30 -10.32 13.90 32.09
N ALA A 31 -9.74 14.68 31.16
CA ALA A 31 -8.85 15.79 31.50
C ALA A 31 -9.58 16.88 32.29
N PHE A 32 -10.80 17.24 31.88
CA PHE A 32 -11.65 18.20 32.60
C PHE A 32 -12.00 17.73 34.02
N VAL A 33 -12.46 16.49 34.16
CA VAL A 33 -12.81 15.93 35.48
C VAL A 33 -11.57 15.84 36.37
N THR A 34 -10.42 15.43 35.82
CA THR A 34 -9.16 15.37 36.59
C THR A 34 -8.72 16.74 37.06
N GLY A 35 -8.77 17.75 36.20
CA GLY A 35 -8.40 19.13 36.53
C GLY A 35 -9.30 19.73 37.61
N ILE A 36 -10.62 19.58 37.48
CA ILE A 36 -11.59 20.07 38.47
C ILE A 36 -11.42 19.31 39.80
N ALA A 37 -11.25 17.98 39.74
CA ALA A 37 -11.01 17.14 40.91
C ALA A 37 -9.68 17.47 41.63
N ALA A 38 -8.70 18.03 40.92
CA ALA A 38 -7.46 18.54 41.48
C ALA A 38 -7.59 19.97 42.06
N GLY A 39 -8.78 20.56 42.01
CA GLY A 39 -9.08 21.89 42.56
C GLY A 39 -8.79 23.05 41.61
N PHE A 40 -8.50 22.79 40.34
CA PHE A 40 -8.36 23.86 39.35
C PHE A 40 -9.72 24.42 38.94
N ASP A 41 -9.77 25.73 38.74
CA ASP A 41 -10.93 26.40 38.15
C ASP A 41 -11.17 25.89 36.71
N PRO A 42 -12.43 25.69 36.27
CA PRO A 42 -12.74 25.20 34.92
C PRO A 42 -12.09 26.02 33.79
N LEU A 43 -11.98 27.34 33.96
CA LEU A 43 -11.32 28.22 32.98
C LEU A 43 -9.81 27.98 32.96
N ALA A 44 -9.20 27.70 34.11
CA ALA A 44 -7.79 27.36 34.20
C ALA A 44 -7.47 26.02 33.54
N VAL A 45 -8.36 25.02 33.68
CA VAL A 45 -8.23 23.72 32.98
C VAL A 45 -8.34 23.91 31.47
N LEU A 46 -9.31 24.70 31.01
CA LEU A 46 -9.46 25.04 29.59
C LEU A 46 -8.24 25.79 29.04
N ALA A 47 -7.72 26.75 29.79
CA ALA A 47 -6.53 27.51 29.42
C ALA A 47 -5.28 26.60 29.35
N ALA A 48 -5.12 25.66 30.30
CA ALA A 48 -4.02 24.70 30.30
C ALA A 48 -4.10 23.74 29.10
N LEU A 49 -5.29 23.27 28.74
CA LEU A 49 -5.51 22.49 27.52
C LEU A 49 -5.13 23.32 26.28
N GLY A 50 -5.65 24.54 26.15
CA GLY A 50 -5.34 25.42 25.03
C GLY A 50 -3.84 25.72 24.90
N LYS A 51 -3.16 25.97 26.03
CA LYS A 51 -1.71 26.15 26.08
C LYS A 51 -0.98 24.89 25.59
N SER A 52 -1.37 23.71 26.06
CA SER A 52 -0.77 22.43 25.63
C SER A 52 -0.91 22.17 24.13
N PHE A 53 -2.05 22.52 23.52
CA PHE A 53 -2.24 22.45 22.07
C PHE A 53 -1.34 23.45 21.32
N ASN A 54 -1.19 24.67 21.84
CA ASN A 54 -0.38 25.70 21.20
C ASN A 54 1.14 25.42 21.32
N ASP A 55 1.59 24.95 22.49
CA ASP A 55 2.96 24.53 22.74
C ASP A 55 3.33 23.34 21.81
N ASN A 56 2.35 22.50 21.49
CA ASN A 56 2.47 21.42 20.50
C ASN A 56 2.06 21.86 19.09
N ARG A 57 2.54 23.01 18.61
CA ARG A 57 2.29 23.55 17.25
C ARG A 57 2.46 22.56 16.09
N PHE A 58 3.23 21.49 16.28
CA PHE A 58 3.40 20.41 15.30
C PHE A 58 2.11 19.61 15.07
N VAL A 59 1.23 19.52 16.07
CA VAL A 59 -0.14 19.00 15.91
C VAL A 59 -0.93 19.87 14.93
N THR A 60 -0.72 21.19 14.95
CA THR A 60 -1.39 22.13 14.05
C THR A 60 -0.93 22.02 12.60
N ILE A 61 0.34 21.65 12.36
CA ILE A 61 0.91 21.48 11.00
C ILE A 61 0.13 20.43 10.19
N VAL A 62 -0.37 19.37 10.83
CA VAL A 62 -1.21 18.35 10.18
C VAL A 62 -2.41 18.99 9.47
N TYR A 63 -3.04 20.00 10.10
CA TYR A 63 -4.20 20.71 9.55
C TYR A 63 -3.85 21.62 8.37
N ILE A 64 -2.58 22.01 8.20
CA ILE A 64 -2.12 22.78 7.03
C ILE A 64 -1.82 21.82 5.87
N VAL A 65 -1.29 20.63 6.16
CA VAL A 65 -0.94 19.64 5.12
C VAL A 65 -2.20 18.99 4.51
N LEU A 66 -3.25 18.76 5.31
CA LEU A 66 -4.50 18.13 4.86
C LEU A 66 -5.18 18.87 3.68
N PRO A 67 -5.36 20.20 3.70
CA PRO A 67 -5.85 20.96 2.55
C PRO A 67 -4.94 20.89 1.32
N VAL A 68 -3.61 20.84 1.51
CA VAL A 68 -2.65 20.69 0.41
C VAL A 68 -2.84 19.34 -0.28
N ILE A 69 -2.96 18.26 0.49
CA ILE A 69 -3.27 16.92 -0.02
C ILE A 69 -4.63 16.93 -0.74
N GLY A 70 -5.66 17.50 -0.12
CA GLY A 70 -6.99 17.60 -0.73
C GLY A 70 -7.00 18.39 -2.04
N LEU A 71 -6.18 19.44 -2.14
CA LEU A 71 -6.03 20.22 -3.37
C LEU A 71 -5.36 19.38 -4.47
N LEU A 72 -4.29 18.65 -4.13
CA LEU A 72 -3.61 17.74 -5.06
C LEU A 72 -4.54 16.63 -5.57
N GLU A 73 -5.33 16.03 -4.68
CA GLU A 73 -6.34 15.03 -5.03
C GLU A 73 -7.42 15.63 -5.95
N ARG A 74 -7.90 16.85 -5.65
CA ARG A 74 -8.87 17.56 -6.50
C ARG A 74 -8.34 17.85 -7.90
N PHE A 75 -7.04 18.11 -8.05
CA PHE A 75 -6.39 18.27 -9.36
C PHE A 75 -6.08 16.95 -10.08
N GLY A 76 -6.56 15.84 -9.55
CA GLY A 76 -6.56 14.55 -10.21
C GLY A 76 -5.26 13.76 -10.02
N LEU A 77 -4.53 14.00 -8.93
CA LEU A 77 -3.26 13.31 -8.68
C LEU A 77 -3.42 11.79 -8.66
N GLN A 78 -4.52 11.28 -8.10
CA GLN A 78 -4.82 9.86 -8.08
C GLN A 78 -5.03 9.27 -9.48
N GLN A 79 -5.75 9.99 -10.34
CA GLN A 79 -6.00 9.59 -11.72
C GLN A 79 -4.68 9.56 -12.50
N ARG A 80 -3.80 10.55 -12.28
CA ARG A 80 -2.46 10.59 -12.87
C ARG A 80 -1.58 9.44 -12.39
N ALA A 81 -1.57 9.15 -11.08
CA ALA A 81 -0.81 8.02 -10.52
C ALA A 81 -1.29 6.69 -11.11
N ARG A 82 -2.60 6.48 -11.23
CA ARG A 82 -3.17 5.29 -11.90
C ARG A 82 -2.81 5.21 -13.37
N ALA A 83 -2.87 6.33 -14.11
CA ALA A 83 -2.49 6.37 -15.51
C ALA A 83 -1.00 6.04 -15.72
N LEU A 84 -0.12 6.52 -14.82
CA LEU A 84 1.30 6.18 -14.82
C LEU A 84 1.52 4.69 -14.56
N ILE A 85 0.87 4.10 -13.55
CA ILE A 85 0.93 2.65 -13.30
C ILE A 85 0.45 1.88 -14.52
N ALA A 86 -0.71 2.26 -15.07
CA ALA A 86 -1.30 1.63 -16.25
C ALA A 86 -0.42 1.75 -17.51
N GLY A 87 0.49 2.73 -17.53
CA GLY A 87 1.45 2.96 -18.60
C GLY A 87 2.59 1.93 -18.64
N PHE A 88 2.81 1.15 -17.58
CA PHE A 88 3.85 0.11 -17.51
C PHE A 88 3.51 -1.17 -18.31
N LYS A 89 2.75 -1.04 -19.40
CA LYS A 89 2.40 -2.16 -20.28
C LYS A 89 3.66 -2.81 -20.86
N GLY A 90 3.72 -4.15 -20.83
CA GLY A 90 4.86 -4.92 -21.34
C GLY A 90 6.02 -5.08 -20.35
N ALA A 91 5.91 -4.55 -19.12
CA ALA A 91 6.81 -4.91 -18.05
C ALA A 91 6.51 -6.33 -17.55
N THR A 92 7.56 -7.02 -17.09
CA THR A 92 7.41 -8.28 -16.36
C THR A 92 6.78 -8.02 -14.99
N ALA A 93 6.11 -9.03 -14.43
CA ALA A 93 5.37 -8.91 -13.16
C ALA A 93 6.23 -8.33 -12.03
N GLY A 94 7.47 -8.80 -11.88
CA GLY A 94 8.38 -8.28 -10.84
C GLY A 94 8.79 -6.82 -11.06
N ARG A 95 9.05 -6.42 -12.31
CA ARG A 95 9.41 -5.03 -12.66
C ARG A 95 8.24 -4.07 -12.52
N LEU A 96 7.04 -4.51 -12.87
CA LEU A 96 5.80 -3.76 -12.66
C LEU A 96 5.59 -3.48 -11.17
N LEU A 97 5.72 -4.51 -10.33
CA LEU A 97 5.59 -4.36 -8.89
C LEU A 97 6.71 -3.50 -8.29
N LEU A 98 7.93 -3.58 -8.83
CA LEU A 98 9.04 -2.73 -8.37
C LEU A 98 8.78 -1.24 -8.68
N ALA A 99 8.29 -0.92 -9.87
CA ALA A 99 7.92 0.44 -10.23
C ALA A 99 6.76 0.96 -9.35
N TYR A 100 5.78 0.09 -9.08
CA TYR A 100 4.70 0.40 -8.15
C TYR A 100 5.20 0.63 -6.72
N LEU A 101 6.14 -0.19 -6.21
CA LEU A 101 6.77 -0.01 -4.91
C LEU A 101 7.40 1.37 -4.77
N LEU A 102 8.22 1.75 -5.75
CA LEU A 102 8.92 3.05 -5.75
C LEU A 102 7.93 4.20 -5.71
N MET A 103 6.92 4.15 -6.58
CA MET A 103 5.91 5.18 -6.64
C MET A 103 5.11 5.26 -5.34
N ARG A 104 4.66 4.11 -4.81
CA ARG A 104 3.88 4.03 -3.58
C ARG A 104 4.65 4.60 -2.39
N GLN A 105 5.91 4.21 -2.24
CA GLN A 105 6.77 4.67 -1.16
C GLN A 105 7.09 6.18 -1.26
N ALA A 106 7.33 6.68 -2.47
CA ALA A 106 7.54 8.11 -2.70
C ALA A 106 6.29 8.94 -2.39
N MET A 107 5.10 8.48 -2.81
CA MET A 107 3.84 9.18 -2.50
C MET A 107 3.56 9.17 -1.00
N SER A 108 3.75 8.03 -0.32
CA SER A 108 3.57 7.93 1.12
C SER A 108 4.55 8.81 1.91
N ALA A 109 5.81 8.93 1.46
CA ALA A 109 6.80 9.82 2.07
C ALA A 109 6.41 11.31 1.99
N LEU A 110 5.61 11.68 0.99
CA LEU A 110 5.04 13.02 0.84
C LEU A 110 3.70 13.20 1.59
N GLY A 111 3.26 12.20 2.36
CA GLY A 111 1.98 12.21 3.07
C GLY A 111 0.77 11.84 2.21
N LEU A 112 0.97 11.40 0.98
CA LEU A 112 -0.09 11.05 0.03
C LEU A 112 -0.50 9.57 0.19
N THR A 113 -0.77 9.15 1.42
CA THR A 113 -1.01 7.74 1.80
C THR A 113 -2.34 7.19 1.26
N SER A 114 -3.32 8.05 1.04
CA SER A 114 -4.59 7.75 0.34
C SER A 114 -4.40 7.54 -1.16
N VAL A 115 -3.43 8.22 -1.77
CA VAL A 115 -3.17 8.15 -3.21
C VAL A 115 -2.54 6.82 -3.56
N ALA A 116 -3.15 6.11 -4.51
CA ALA A 116 -2.75 4.75 -4.89
C ALA A 116 -2.91 3.69 -3.77
N GLY A 117 -3.83 3.90 -2.84
CA GLY A 117 -4.08 2.99 -1.70
C GLY A 117 -4.58 1.59 -2.06
N HIS A 118 -4.44 0.66 -1.10
CA HIS A 118 -4.73 -0.77 -1.23
C HIS A 118 -6.06 -1.09 -1.94
N ALA A 119 -7.17 -0.61 -1.38
CA ALA A 119 -8.51 -0.89 -1.90
C ALA A 119 -8.74 -0.28 -3.30
N GLN A 120 -8.07 0.82 -3.59
CA GLN A 120 -8.29 1.64 -4.77
C GLN A 120 -7.34 1.29 -5.92
N THR A 121 -6.29 0.49 -5.67
CA THR A 121 -5.18 0.33 -6.61
C THR A 121 -4.70 -1.10 -6.69
N VAL A 122 -4.54 -1.79 -5.57
CA VAL A 122 -4.06 -3.19 -5.59
C VAL A 122 -5.07 -4.10 -6.26
N ARG A 123 -6.30 -4.16 -5.72
CA ARG A 123 -7.35 -5.05 -6.23
C ARG A 123 -7.83 -4.73 -7.65
N PRO A 124 -8.16 -3.47 -8.00
CA PRO A 124 -8.73 -3.18 -9.31
C PRO A 124 -7.69 -2.97 -10.43
N LEU A 125 -6.40 -2.79 -10.10
CA LEU A 125 -5.38 -2.41 -11.10
C LEU A 125 -4.10 -3.23 -10.99
N VAL A 126 -3.35 -3.13 -9.89
CA VAL A 126 -2.00 -3.69 -9.78
C VAL A 126 -2.00 -5.21 -9.79
N ALA A 127 -2.93 -5.86 -9.08
CA ALA A 127 -3.04 -7.32 -9.07
C ALA A 127 -3.45 -7.87 -10.46
N PRO A 128 -4.52 -7.39 -11.12
CA PRO A 128 -4.84 -7.81 -12.49
C PRO A 128 -3.69 -7.56 -13.49
N MET A 129 -2.98 -6.44 -13.37
CA MET A 129 -1.84 -6.15 -14.23
C MET A 129 -0.65 -7.08 -13.96
N GLY A 130 -0.38 -7.39 -12.69
CA GLY A 130 0.65 -8.35 -12.30
C GLY A 130 0.34 -9.74 -12.83
N GLU A 131 -0.92 -10.18 -12.71
CA GLU A 131 -1.38 -11.47 -13.24
C GLU A 131 -1.23 -11.52 -14.77
N ALA A 132 -1.69 -10.51 -15.49
CA ALA A 132 -1.53 -10.44 -16.94
C ALA A 132 -0.05 -10.44 -17.39
N ALA A 133 0.81 -9.73 -16.64
CA ALA A 133 2.26 -9.73 -16.89
C ALA A 133 2.92 -11.08 -16.60
N ALA A 134 2.44 -11.82 -15.59
CA ALA A 134 2.92 -13.16 -15.29
C ALA A 134 2.43 -14.19 -16.33
N GLU A 135 1.18 -14.09 -16.76
CA GLU A 135 0.57 -14.96 -17.76
C GLU A 135 1.28 -14.81 -19.11
N THR A 136 1.59 -13.57 -19.50
CA THR A 136 2.36 -13.28 -20.72
C THR A 136 3.78 -13.87 -20.66
N GLN A 137 4.40 -13.90 -19.49
CA GLN A 137 5.76 -14.46 -19.32
C GLN A 137 5.78 -15.98 -19.37
N LEU A 138 4.76 -16.64 -18.81
CA LEU A 138 4.71 -18.09 -18.66
C LEU A 138 4.01 -18.79 -19.83
N GLY A 139 3.21 -18.07 -20.63
CA GLY A 139 2.34 -18.65 -21.66
C GLY A 139 1.07 -19.31 -21.11
N GLY A 140 0.78 -19.09 -19.82
CA GLY A 140 -0.35 -19.63 -19.07
C GLY A 140 -0.14 -19.41 -17.57
N LEU A 141 -1.21 -19.28 -16.80
CA LEU A 141 -1.15 -18.99 -15.37
C LEU A 141 -1.95 -20.02 -14.57
N ASP A 142 -1.24 -20.88 -13.82
CA ASP A 142 -1.87 -21.75 -12.82
C ASP A 142 -2.36 -20.94 -11.61
N GLU A 143 -3.28 -21.51 -10.83
CA GLU A 143 -3.93 -20.79 -9.74
C GLU A 143 -2.96 -20.48 -8.57
N ASP A 144 -1.98 -21.34 -8.29
CA ASP A 144 -1.01 -21.11 -7.23
C ASP A 144 -0.08 -19.94 -7.58
N THR A 145 0.35 -19.85 -8.84
CA THR A 145 1.12 -18.72 -9.36
C THR A 145 0.28 -17.44 -9.35
N ARG A 146 -1.01 -17.52 -9.70
CA ARG A 146 -1.94 -16.38 -9.64
C ARG A 146 -2.02 -15.81 -8.22
N GLU A 147 -2.29 -16.67 -7.23
CA GLU A 147 -2.35 -16.26 -5.82
C GLU A 147 -1.01 -15.75 -5.31
N THR A 148 0.10 -16.34 -5.77
CA THR A 148 1.44 -15.83 -5.48
C THR A 148 1.58 -14.38 -5.98
N VAL A 149 1.25 -14.08 -7.24
CA VAL A 149 1.36 -12.72 -7.79
C VAL A 149 0.46 -11.73 -7.06
N LYS A 150 -0.79 -12.09 -6.74
CA LYS A 150 -1.69 -11.27 -5.92
C LYS A 150 -1.11 -10.99 -4.54
N SER A 151 -0.53 -12.00 -3.89
CA SER A 151 0.11 -11.84 -2.58
C SER A 151 1.30 -10.87 -2.63
N TYR A 152 2.12 -10.93 -3.69
CA TYR A 152 3.22 -10.00 -3.90
C TYR A 152 2.72 -8.59 -4.21
N ALA A 153 1.62 -8.43 -4.96
CA ALA A 153 1.00 -7.13 -5.18
C ALA A 153 0.51 -6.49 -3.86
N ALA A 154 -0.18 -7.27 -3.02
CA ALA A 154 -0.64 -6.82 -1.71
C ALA A 154 0.54 -6.50 -0.77
N ALA A 155 1.56 -7.35 -0.72
CA ALA A 155 2.76 -7.11 0.09
C ALA A 155 3.50 -5.84 -0.36
N THR A 156 3.58 -5.59 -1.66
CA THR A 156 4.24 -4.41 -2.23
C THR A 156 3.58 -3.11 -1.82
N ASP A 157 2.25 -3.06 -1.83
CA ASP A 157 1.52 -1.90 -1.32
C ASP A 157 1.75 -1.68 0.17
N ASN A 158 1.68 -2.75 0.98
CA ASN A 158 1.86 -2.66 2.42
C ASN A 158 3.28 -2.18 2.79
N VAL A 159 4.31 -2.76 2.19
CA VAL A 159 5.71 -2.36 2.43
C VAL A 159 5.94 -0.92 1.97
N GLY A 160 5.49 -0.57 0.77
CA GLY A 160 5.65 0.78 0.24
C GLY A 160 4.93 1.83 1.09
N LEU A 161 3.70 1.53 1.54
CA LEU A 161 2.95 2.42 2.43
C LEU A 161 3.64 2.57 3.78
N PHE A 162 3.92 1.46 4.47
CA PHE A 162 4.40 1.47 5.85
C PHE A 162 5.71 2.25 5.99
N PHE A 163 6.73 1.86 5.22
CA PHE A 163 8.05 2.51 5.31
C PHE A 163 8.11 3.86 4.61
N GLY A 164 7.20 4.13 3.66
CA GLY A 164 7.07 5.45 3.06
C GLY A 164 6.43 6.44 4.02
N GLU A 165 5.34 6.04 4.68
CA GLU A 165 4.61 6.88 5.62
C GLU A 165 5.51 7.35 6.75
N ASP A 166 6.37 6.49 7.31
CA ASP A 166 7.31 6.81 8.40
C ASP A 166 8.23 8.03 8.14
N ILE A 167 8.47 8.40 6.87
CA ILE A 167 9.24 9.60 6.51
C ILE A 167 8.41 10.88 6.70
N PHE A 168 7.10 10.79 6.62
CA PHE A 168 6.20 11.93 6.70
C PHE A 168 6.12 12.48 8.14
N ILE A 169 6.37 13.78 8.32
CA ILE A 169 6.46 14.42 9.65
C ILE A 169 5.14 14.40 10.44
N ALA A 170 4.00 14.36 9.74
CA ALA A 170 2.69 14.59 10.32
C ALA A 170 1.96 13.29 10.76
N ILE A 171 2.70 12.23 11.07
CA ILE A 171 2.16 11.00 11.65
C ILE A 171 2.07 11.12 13.17
N GLY A 172 1.02 10.57 13.77
CA GLY A 172 0.82 10.57 15.22
C GLY A 172 1.93 9.88 16.02
N SER A 173 2.60 8.86 15.45
CA SER A 173 3.70 8.13 16.10
C SER A 173 4.90 9.03 16.38
N ILE A 174 5.28 9.90 15.44
CA ILE A 174 6.40 10.84 15.59
C ILE A 174 6.10 11.86 16.70
N LEU A 175 4.86 12.36 16.75
CA LEU A 175 4.43 13.30 17.79
C LEU A 175 4.43 12.64 19.17
N LEU A 176 4.05 11.36 19.26
CA LEU A 176 4.13 10.60 20.51
C LEU A 176 5.58 10.40 20.97
N ILE A 177 6.49 10.05 20.04
CA ILE A 177 7.93 9.89 20.34
C ILE A 177 8.52 11.22 20.82
N LYS A 178 8.24 12.32 20.09
CA LYS A 178 8.63 13.68 20.50
C LYS A 178 8.14 14.00 21.91
N GLY A 179 6.83 13.86 22.15
CA GLY A 179 6.22 14.18 23.43
C GLY A 179 6.80 13.33 24.57
N THR A 180 7.16 12.08 24.28
CA THR A 180 7.85 11.22 25.25
C THR A 180 9.29 11.68 25.52
N PHE A 181 10.06 12.07 24.51
CA PHE A 181 11.42 12.58 24.72
C PHE A 181 11.45 13.90 25.50
N GLU A 182 10.46 14.76 25.28
CA GLU A 182 10.32 16.01 26.04
C GLU A 182 10.10 15.77 27.54
N THR A 183 9.41 14.69 27.95
CA THR A 183 9.28 14.37 29.39
C THR A 183 10.60 13.95 30.03
N TYR A 184 11.57 13.50 29.22
CA TYR A 184 12.94 13.21 29.65
C TYR A 184 13.89 14.40 29.50
N GLY A 185 13.39 15.58 29.10
CA GLY A 185 14.21 16.78 28.86
C GLY A 185 15.02 16.75 27.57
N ILE A 186 14.66 15.88 26.62
CA ILE A 186 15.33 15.77 25.31
C ILE A 186 14.49 16.51 24.26
N GLU A 187 15.00 17.64 23.77
CA GLU A 187 14.36 18.39 22.70
C GLU A 187 14.85 17.90 21.32
N ILE A 188 13.97 17.20 20.59
CA ILE A 188 14.21 16.75 19.22
C ILE A 188 13.14 17.35 18.30
N ALA A 189 13.57 17.98 17.21
CA ALA A 189 12.63 18.40 16.18
C ALA A 189 12.06 17.17 15.44
N PRO A 190 10.74 17.09 15.17
CA PRO A 190 10.13 15.99 14.42
C PRO A 190 10.80 15.68 13.07
N LEU A 191 11.31 16.71 12.41
CA LEU A 191 12.06 16.57 11.15
C LEU A 191 13.28 15.64 11.31
N HIS A 192 13.98 15.67 12.44
CA HIS A 192 15.11 14.76 12.67
C HIS A 192 14.66 13.30 12.74
N LEU A 193 13.53 13.02 13.40
CA LEU A 193 12.96 11.68 13.47
C LEU A 193 12.58 11.18 12.07
N SER A 194 11.93 12.02 11.27
CA SER A 194 11.58 11.73 9.87
C SER A 194 12.80 11.47 8.97
N LEU A 195 13.87 12.27 9.11
CA LEU A 195 15.10 12.06 8.35
C LEU A 195 15.74 10.70 8.67
N TRP A 196 15.68 10.27 9.93
CA TRP A 196 16.18 8.96 10.36
C TRP A 196 15.31 7.79 9.90
N ALA A 197 14.09 8.01 9.43
CA ALA A 197 13.27 6.99 8.78
C ALA A 197 13.75 6.69 7.34
N ILE A 198 14.43 7.64 6.68
CA ILE A 198 14.88 7.49 5.28
C ILE A 198 15.79 6.28 5.08
N PRO A 199 16.86 6.04 5.89
CA PRO A 199 17.69 4.86 5.73
C PRO A 199 16.90 3.54 5.84
N THR A 200 15.96 3.45 6.78
CA THR A 200 15.10 2.27 6.95
C THR A 200 14.22 2.06 5.74
N ALA A 201 13.63 3.13 5.20
CA ALA A 201 12.81 3.07 4.01
C ALA A 201 13.61 2.65 2.77
N VAL A 202 14.85 3.13 2.62
CA VAL A 202 15.76 2.72 1.54
C VAL A 202 16.09 1.24 1.66
N LEU A 203 16.40 0.75 2.86
CA LEU A 203 16.67 -0.68 3.09
C LEU A 203 15.43 -1.54 2.78
N ALA A 204 14.24 -1.12 3.22
CA ALA A 204 13.00 -1.81 2.91
C ALA A 204 12.74 -1.88 1.39
N PHE A 205 12.99 -0.77 0.68
CA PHE A 205 12.91 -0.72 -0.78
C PHE A 205 13.87 -1.71 -1.44
N LEU A 206 15.13 -1.74 -1.00
CA LEU A 206 16.14 -2.64 -1.55
C LEU A 206 15.82 -4.11 -1.29
N ILE A 207 15.41 -4.44 -0.05
CA ILE A 207 15.09 -5.82 0.34
C ILE A 207 13.85 -6.31 -0.40
N HIS A 208 12.75 -5.55 -0.36
CA HIS A 208 11.51 -5.97 -1.03
C HIS A 208 11.65 -5.88 -2.55
N GLY A 209 12.36 -4.88 -3.07
CA GLY A 209 12.70 -4.77 -4.49
C GLY A 209 13.51 -5.97 -4.98
N ALA A 210 14.50 -6.43 -4.21
CA ALA A 210 15.24 -7.65 -4.52
C ALA A 210 14.33 -8.89 -4.55
N ARG A 211 13.37 -9.01 -3.61
CA ARG A 211 12.36 -10.09 -3.63
C ARG A 211 11.49 -10.06 -4.89
N LEU A 212 11.12 -8.88 -5.37
CA LEU A 212 10.34 -8.70 -6.60
C LEU A 212 11.15 -9.09 -7.85
N LEU A 213 12.44 -8.75 -7.89
CA LEU A 213 13.33 -9.19 -8.97
C LEU A 213 13.57 -10.70 -8.94
N LEU A 214 13.63 -11.31 -7.74
CA LEU A 214 13.71 -12.76 -7.59
C LEU A 214 12.42 -13.47 -8.04
N LEU A 215 11.25 -12.89 -7.76
CA LEU A 215 9.97 -13.38 -8.29
C LEU A 215 10.02 -13.40 -9.82
N ASP A 216 10.49 -12.33 -10.44
CA ASP A 216 10.63 -12.23 -11.90
C ASP A 216 11.50 -13.35 -12.48
N ARG A 217 12.65 -13.61 -11.84
CA ARG A 217 13.56 -14.69 -12.24
C ARG A 217 12.92 -16.08 -12.08
N ARG A 218 12.14 -16.28 -11.02
CA ARG A 218 11.42 -17.55 -10.79
C ARG A 218 10.38 -17.79 -11.87
N LEU A 219 9.57 -16.78 -12.19
CA LEU A 219 8.58 -16.87 -13.27
C LEU A 219 9.26 -17.13 -14.62
N ALA A 220 10.36 -16.45 -14.92
CA ALA A 220 11.12 -16.69 -16.16
C ALA A 220 11.71 -18.12 -16.26
N HIS A 221 12.08 -18.74 -15.13
CA HIS A 221 12.60 -20.13 -15.12
C HIS A 221 11.50 -21.19 -15.17
N SER A 222 10.31 -20.90 -14.66
CA SER A 222 9.16 -21.81 -14.69
C SER A 222 8.43 -21.81 -16.04
N SER A 223 8.74 -20.87 -16.95
CA SER A 223 8.15 -20.86 -18.28
C SER A 223 8.50 -22.15 -19.02
N PRO A 224 7.52 -22.93 -19.51
CA PRO A 224 7.79 -24.05 -20.39
C PRO A 224 8.56 -23.49 -21.58
N ARG A 225 9.81 -23.92 -21.79
CA ARG A 225 10.39 -23.81 -23.12
C ARG A 225 9.44 -24.56 -24.03
N HIS A 226 8.68 -23.85 -24.84
CA HIS A 226 8.02 -24.46 -25.99
C HIS A 226 9.09 -25.34 -26.64
N PRO A 227 8.91 -26.67 -26.72
CA PRO A 227 9.74 -27.45 -27.63
C PRO A 227 9.60 -26.71 -28.95
N ARG A 228 10.72 -26.26 -29.52
CA ARG A 228 10.72 -25.95 -30.94
C ARG A 228 10.07 -27.18 -31.55
N GLU A 229 8.89 -27.02 -32.15
CA GLU A 229 8.43 -28.03 -33.08
C GLU A 229 9.61 -28.18 -34.03
N SER A 230 10.39 -29.24 -33.85
CA SER A 230 11.20 -29.81 -34.90
C SER A 230 10.14 -30.31 -35.88
N GLY A 231 9.60 -29.36 -36.65
CA GLY A 231 8.81 -29.64 -37.81
C GLY A 231 9.74 -30.40 -38.72
N ASP A 232 9.69 -31.72 -38.63
CA ASP A 232 10.16 -32.58 -39.68
C ASP A 232 9.31 -32.20 -40.91
N PRO A 233 9.89 -31.55 -41.94
CA PRO A 233 9.14 -31.10 -43.11
C PRO A 233 8.44 -32.26 -43.83
N ALA A 234 8.86 -33.50 -43.56
CA ALA A 234 8.31 -34.71 -44.16
C ALA A 234 6.90 -35.08 -43.68
N SER A 235 6.49 -34.69 -42.46
CA SER A 235 5.18 -35.09 -41.91
C SER A 235 4.01 -34.26 -42.47
N SER A 236 4.27 -33.00 -42.82
CA SER A 236 3.25 -32.08 -43.35
C SER A 236 2.85 -32.39 -44.80
N TYR A 237 3.67 -33.11 -45.57
CA TYR A 237 3.35 -33.47 -46.96
C TYR A 237 2.42 -34.70 -47.06
N GLY A 238 2.52 -35.65 -46.11
CA GLY A 238 1.70 -36.87 -46.11
C GLY A 238 0.21 -36.62 -45.85
N SER A 239 -0.13 -35.65 -44.98
CA SER A 239 -1.53 -35.37 -44.64
C SER A 239 -2.29 -34.61 -45.74
N VAL A 240 -1.59 -33.76 -46.49
CA VAL A 240 -2.17 -32.99 -47.61
C VAL A 240 -2.43 -33.90 -48.82
N MET A 241 -1.56 -34.89 -49.07
CA MET A 241 -1.72 -35.83 -50.17
C MET A 241 -2.86 -36.83 -49.89
N LYS A 242 -2.95 -37.35 -48.66
CA LYS A 242 -4.04 -38.25 -48.24
C LYS A 242 -5.43 -37.59 -48.30
N LYS A 243 -5.50 -36.27 -48.05
CA LYS A 243 -6.75 -35.49 -48.12
C LYS A 243 -7.16 -35.09 -49.55
N ARG A 244 -6.21 -35.08 -50.50
CA ARG A 244 -6.51 -34.91 -51.93
C ARG A 244 -7.05 -36.20 -52.54
N ASP A 245 -6.45 -37.34 -52.22
CA ASP A 245 -6.84 -38.64 -52.81
C ASP A 245 -8.25 -39.09 -52.37
N SER A 246 -8.65 -38.76 -51.13
CA SER A 246 -10.01 -39.03 -50.63
C SER A 246 -11.10 -38.14 -51.24
N ARG A 247 -10.75 -36.98 -51.82
CA ARG A 247 -11.72 -36.10 -52.49
C ARG A 247 -11.97 -36.50 -53.94
N VAL A 248 -11.00 -37.14 -54.59
CA VAL A 248 -11.15 -37.61 -55.98
C VAL A 248 -11.99 -38.88 -56.03
N ARG A 249 -11.87 -39.78 -55.03
CA ARG A 249 -12.68 -41.02 -54.97
C ARG A 249 -14.13 -40.85 -54.49
N GLY A 250 -14.50 -39.69 -53.94
CA GLY A 250 -15.84 -39.47 -53.37
C GLY A 250 -16.89 -38.94 -54.34
N ASN A 251 -16.53 -38.69 -55.61
CA ASN A 251 -17.39 -37.99 -56.56
C ASN A 251 -17.99 -38.87 -57.68
N ASP A 252 -17.74 -40.18 -57.68
CA ASP A 252 -18.18 -41.09 -58.76
C ASP A 252 -19.38 -41.99 -58.41
N GLU A 253 -19.99 -41.88 -57.22
CA GLU A 253 -21.11 -42.77 -56.80
C GLU A 253 -22.47 -42.07 -56.63
N GLY A 254 -22.79 -41.09 -57.49
CA GLY A 254 -24.01 -40.28 -57.36
C GLY A 254 -24.75 -39.97 -58.66
N GLY A 255 -25.01 -40.97 -59.51
CA GLY A 255 -25.85 -40.76 -60.68
C GLY A 255 -26.19 -42.05 -61.43
N GLY A 256 -27.40 -42.58 -61.22
CA GLY A 256 -27.90 -43.70 -62.02
C GLY A 256 -29.13 -44.37 -61.43
N SER A 257 -30.30 -43.83 -61.81
CA SER A 257 -31.63 -44.47 -61.91
C SER A 257 -32.33 -44.98 -60.65
#